data_AF-A0A940TN99-F1
#
_entry.id   AF-A0A940TN99-F1
#
_cell.length_a   1.000
_cell.length_b   1.000
_cell.length_c   1.000
_cell.angle_alpha   90.00
_cell.angle_beta   90.00
_cell.angle_gamma   90.00
#
_symmetry.space_group_name_H-M   'P 1'
#
loop_
_entity.id
_entity.type
_entity.pdbx_description
1 polymer ?
#
loop_
_entity_poly.entity_id
_entity_poly.type
_entity_poly.pdbx_seq_one_letter_code
_entity_poly.pdbx_strand_id
1 'polypeptide(L)'
;MKLFLLQLPIQGHDFFYSNENIPLAASYLQWIAEAQGIDAELLPNPLMSFGSDQAILRFLVDSQPDMVAMSCYLWNVERSLFLARQLKRHLPTCKIVMGGPEINPDNEFLLGHKDFDVGVVGEGEETWNVLLQSHPEIPRIPGVLQQEEDGEWHFSGKRLFHSTLDRWTSPFLSGKLDGHLQRVLRLEALRGCVHRCAYCYYHKQSVGLRAFSDERILMEVRRAREKGFEEIVFLDPCFTRHPQLDVLLKEMENINHDRFLKIHAEGNAEAIDPWMAEKMGRVGFTRMEVGLQSTKSSTLRRIRRDFEAEGFRRGVRLLRDNGIEVMVDLIAGLPGDHLFDICRSLDWVLEHEVSDLLMLYPLSLISGTELHQRSNEFEIKAMPYPPYFVTRNRDIGAPEICQAFLHYENRIGEDISPLEVPPALDFPSRTNTLPGDLCNVINWHTPDQVHHPSRLNDSLAYAFTLSLSREVLREPTRWFPSLREYLKQNPFTLLSIEAPYDVFPEELTPCWQFAREQPQHPLDRDYTVPHTPYRSFLIFSRHQGLLWKWPDPRESFPLRLPDGQKISSRPVCLVKTSEKTLPQWFLKHMSQRYDSLPEIKIWLRPED
;
A
#
# COMPACT_ATOMS: atom_id res chain seq x y z
N MET A 1 10.37 -22.28 -22.27
CA MET A 1 10.56 -20.96 -21.65
C MET A 1 9.99 -21.04 -20.25
N LYS A 2 10.81 -20.77 -19.24
CA LYS A 2 10.42 -20.72 -17.83
C LYS A 2 10.21 -19.27 -17.39
N LEU A 3 9.05 -18.98 -16.81
CA LEU A 3 8.59 -17.63 -16.56
C LEU A 3 8.07 -17.49 -15.13
N PHE A 4 8.52 -16.47 -14.40
CA PHE A 4 7.93 -16.10 -13.12
C PHE A 4 7.18 -14.77 -13.22
N LEU A 5 6.04 -14.68 -12.54
CA LEU A 5 5.32 -13.43 -12.35
C LEU A 5 5.25 -13.08 -10.87
N LEU A 6 5.46 -11.81 -10.54
CA LEU A 6 5.37 -11.32 -9.17
C LEU A 6 4.68 -9.97 -9.03
N GLN A 7 4.03 -9.81 -7.89
CA GLN A 7 3.48 -8.56 -7.38
C GLN A 7 3.89 -8.45 -5.92
N LEU A 8 4.66 -7.43 -5.57
CA LEU A 8 5.15 -7.25 -4.20
C LEU A 8 4.14 -6.41 -3.38
N PRO A 9 3.99 -6.71 -2.07
CA PRO A 9 3.00 -6.09 -1.20
C PRO A 9 3.36 -4.65 -0.81
N ILE A 10 2.39 -3.93 -0.23
CA ILE A 10 2.69 -2.81 0.66
C ILE A 10 3.36 -3.39 1.90
N GLN A 11 4.52 -2.85 2.28
CA GLN A 11 5.27 -3.33 3.43
C GLN A 11 4.80 -2.62 4.70
N GLY A 12 4.48 -3.41 5.73
CA GLY A 12 4.30 -2.96 7.12
C GLY A 12 4.95 -3.97 8.07
N HIS A 13 5.30 -3.54 9.28
CA HIS A 13 5.92 -4.40 10.30
C HIS A 13 5.02 -5.54 10.70
N ASP A 14 3.71 -5.30 10.81
CA ASP A 14 2.66 -6.24 11.23
C ASP A 14 2.19 -7.22 10.14
N PHE A 15 2.74 -7.13 8.93
CA PHE A 15 2.30 -7.87 7.73
C PHE A 15 0.82 -7.68 7.37
N PHE A 16 0.12 -6.68 7.91
CA PHE A 16 -1.32 -6.48 7.67
C PHE A 16 -1.63 -6.41 6.17
N TYR A 17 -1.03 -5.44 5.47
CA TYR A 17 -1.21 -5.28 4.02
C TYR A 17 -0.57 -6.39 3.18
N SER A 18 0.39 -7.13 3.74
CA SER A 18 1.01 -8.26 3.03
C SER A 18 0.08 -9.46 2.93
N ASN A 19 -0.80 -9.66 3.91
CA ASN A 19 -1.89 -10.64 3.80
C ASN A 19 -2.93 -10.25 2.75
N GLU A 20 -2.96 -8.98 2.35
CA GLU A 20 -3.86 -8.44 1.34
C GLU A 20 -3.30 -8.50 -0.09
N ASN A 21 -2.06 -8.95 -0.26
CA ASN A 21 -1.40 -8.99 -1.56
C ASN A 21 -1.95 -10.09 -2.47
N ILE A 22 -2.85 -9.69 -3.38
CA ILE A 22 -3.47 -10.60 -4.36
C ILE A 22 -2.91 -10.28 -5.75
N PRO A 23 -2.13 -11.19 -6.37
CA PRO A 23 -1.50 -10.97 -7.68
C PRO A 23 -2.48 -11.16 -8.84
N LEU A 24 -3.62 -10.45 -8.83
CA LEU A 24 -4.71 -10.63 -9.79
C LEU A 24 -4.25 -10.42 -11.24
N ALA A 25 -3.60 -9.29 -11.51
CA ALA A 25 -3.07 -8.98 -12.85
C ALA A 25 -2.05 -10.05 -13.30
N ALA A 26 -1.10 -10.40 -12.45
CA ALA A 26 -0.10 -11.44 -12.74
C ALA A 26 -0.75 -12.82 -13.03
N SER A 27 -1.86 -13.16 -12.38
CA SER A 27 -2.53 -14.44 -12.64
C SER A 27 -3.29 -14.48 -13.98
N TYR A 28 -3.83 -13.36 -14.46
CA TYR A 28 -4.29 -13.27 -15.86
C TYR A 28 -3.13 -13.54 -16.83
N LEU A 29 -1.98 -12.90 -16.59
CA LEU A 29 -0.80 -13.06 -17.44
C LEU A 29 -0.24 -14.49 -17.39
N GLN A 30 -0.30 -15.16 -16.23
CA GLN A 30 0.02 -16.57 -16.08
C GLN A 30 -0.89 -17.44 -16.97
N TRP A 31 -2.21 -17.26 -16.87
CA TRP A 31 -3.17 -18.02 -17.67
C TRP A 31 -2.93 -17.87 -19.17
N ILE A 32 -2.66 -16.64 -19.63
CA ILE A 32 -2.36 -16.33 -21.02
C ILE A 32 -1.07 -17.03 -21.49
N ALA A 33 -0.05 -17.07 -20.65
CA ALA A 33 1.21 -17.74 -20.96
C ALA A 33 1.03 -19.26 -21.07
N GLU A 34 0.34 -19.87 -20.10
CA GLU A 34 0.06 -21.31 -20.10
C GLU A 34 -0.80 -21.74 -21.30
N ALA A 35 -1.75 -20.90 -21.72
CA ALA A 35 -2.56 -21.13 -22.92
C ALA A 35 -1.72 -21.18 -24.21
N GLN A 36 -0.50 -20.62 -24.19
CA GLN A 36 0.49 -20.71 -25.27
C GLN A 36 1.52 -21.84 -25.05
N GLY A 37 1.34 -22.68 -24.03
CA GLY A 37 2.25 -23.78 -23.70
C GLY A 37 3.55 -23.34 -23.00
N ILE A 38 3.56 -22.16 -22.38
CA ILE A 38 4.70 -21.63 -21.63
C ILE A 38 4.59 -22.05 -20.16
N ASP A 39 5.71 -22.46 -19.58
CA ASP A 39 5.84 -22.78 -18.16
C ASP A 39 5.88 -21.48 -17.36
N ALA A 40 4.73 -21.07 -16.81
CA ALA A 40 4.53 -19.80 -16.14
C ALA A 40 4.00 -20.00 -14.72
N GLU A 41 4.71 -19.44 -13.75
CA GLU A 41 4.40 -19.58 -12.33
C GLU A 41 4.30 -18.20 -11.65
N LEU A 42 3.30 -18.05 -10.78
CA LEU A 42 3.36 -16.98 -9.78
C LEU A 42 4.49 -17.31 -8.80
N LEU A 43 5.23 -16.29 -8.35
CA LEU A 43 6.16 -16.45 -7.24
C LEU A 43 5.42 -17.04 -6.03
N PRO A 44 5.92 -18.06 -5.33
CA PRO A 44 5.19 -18.69 -4.23
C PRO A 44 4.71 -17.66 -3.19
N ASN A 45 3.45 -17.76 -2.76
CA ASN A 45 2.81 -16.77 -1.88
C ASN A 45 3.68 -16.36 -0.68
N PRO A 46 4.25 -17.28 0.12
CA PRO A 46 5.00 -16.85 1.29
C PRO A 46 6.20 -15.96 0.93
N LEU A 47 6.86 -16.27 -0.18
CA LEU A 47 7.99 -15.51 -0.68
C LEU A 47 7.54 -14.18 -1.31
N MET A 48 6.46 -14.19 -2.09
CA MET A 48 5.88 -13.00 -2.72
C MET A 48 5.40 -11.98 -1.68
N SER A 49 4.72 -12.45 -0.64
CA SER A 49 4.05 -11.62 0.34
C SER A 49 4.93 -11.28 1.54
N PHE A 50 5.93 -12.11 1.89
CA PHE A 50 6.72 -11.89 3.11
C PHE A 50 8.23 -11.95 2.90
N GLY A 51 8.73 -12.47 1.77
CA GLY A 51 10.16 -12.67 1.56
C GLY A 51 10.98 -11.39 1.58
N SER A 52 12.18 -11.45 2.15
CA SER A 52 13.22 -10.43 1.98
C SER A 52 13.69 -10.32 0.53
N ASP A 53 14.42 -9.25 0.20
CA ASP A 53 14.91 -9.03 -1.17
C ASP A 53 15.84 -10.16 -1.62
N GLN A 54 16.73 -10.64 -0.74
CA GLN A 54 17.64 -11.75 -1.04
C GLN A 54 16.91 -13.09 -1.11
N ALA A 55 15.91 -13.36 -0.26
CA ALA A 55 15.13 -14.59 -0.37
C ALA A 55 14.45 -14.69 -1.75
N ILE A 56 13.83 -13.60 -2.20
CA ILE A 56 13.18 -13.53 -3.52
C ILE A 56 14.22 -13.70 -4.63
N LEU A 57 15.31 -12.94 -4.57
CA LEU A 57 16.37 -12.98 -5.57
C LEU A 57 16.98 -14.38 -5.68
N ARG A 58 17.28 -15.04 -4.55
CA ARG A 58 17.86 -16.38 -4.48
C ARG A 58 16.96 -17.40 -5.15
N PHE A 59 15.67 -17.41 -4.81
CA PHE A 59 14.69 -18.30 -5.44
C PHE A 59 14.66 -18.14 -6.97
N LEU A 60 14.63 -16.90 -7.45
CA LEU A 60 14.59 -16.61 -8.88
C LEU A 60 15.91 -17.02 -9.57
N VAL A 61 17.06 -16.71 -8.97
CA VAL A 61 18.37 -17.09 -9.53
C VAL A 61 18.54 -18.61 -9.59
N ASP A 62 18.20 -19.33 -8.52
CA ASP A 62 18.29 -20.80 -8.48
C ASP A 62 17.32 -21.45 -9.47
N SER A 63 16.19 -20.78 -9.73
CA SER A 63 15.20 -21.25 -10.70
C SER A 63 15.58 -21.03 -12.17
N GLN A 64 16.59 -20.19 -12.46
CA GLN A 64 17.07 -19.88 -13.82
C GLN A 64 15.96 -19.56 -14.84
N PRO A 65 15.07 -18.59 -14.58
CA PRO A 65 14.01 -18.22 -15.52
C PRO A 65 14.58 -17.56 -16.78
N ASP A 66 13.89 -17.79 -17.89
CA ASP A 66 14.10 -17.05 -19.14
C ASP A 66 13.48 -15.65 -19.06
N MET A 67 12.39 -15.50 -18.30
CA MET A 67 11.66 -14.25 -18.16
C MET A 67 11.09 -14.06 -16.75
N VAL A 68 11.12 -12.82 -16.25
CA VAL A 68 10.47 -12.40 -15.01
C VAL A 68 9.57 -11.20 -15.30
N ALA A 69 8.28 -11.31 -14.97
CA ALA A 69 7.29 -10.25 -15.13
C ALA A 69 6.89 -9.66 -13.77
N MET A 70 6.93 -8.33 -13.63
CA MET A 70 6.66 -7.63 -12.37
C MET A 70 5.46 -6.67 -12.51
N SER A 71 4.48 -6.78 -11.62
CA SER A 71 3.39 -5.80 -11.49
C SER A 71 3.79 -4.68 -10.53
N CYS A 72 3.99 -3.49 -11.10
CA CYS A 72 4.54 -2.31 -10.44
C CYS A 72 3.45 -1.29 -10.09
N TYR A 73 3.35 -0.97 -8.80
CA TYR A 73 2.46 0.00 -8.19
C TYR A 73 3.29 1.01 -7.38
N LEU A 74 2.64 2.11 -6.97
CA LEU A 74 3.24 3.20 -6.19
C LEU A 74 4.08 2.70 -5.00
N TRP A 75 3.62 1.65 -4.31
CA TRP A 75 4.26 1.11 -3.11
C TRP A 75 5.39 0.11 -3.37
N ASN A 76 5.55 -0.42 -4.58
CA ASN A 76 6.50 -1.51 -4.83
C ASN A 76 7.46 -1.30 -6.02
N VAL A 77 7.30 -0.23 -6.80
CA VAL A 77 8.11 -0.01 -8.01
C VAL A 77 9.60 0.13 -7.68
N GLU A 78 9.96 0.84 -6.60
CA GLU A 78 11.36 0.97 -6.16
C GLU A 78 11.99 -0.40 -5.83
N ARG A 79 11.25 -1.25 -5.12
CA ARG A 79 11.68 -2.60 -4.73
C ARG A 79 11.78 -3.52 -5.94
N SER A 80 10.83 -3.42 -6.86
CA SER A 80 10.82 -4.19 -8.12
C SER A 80 12.01 -3.82 -9.00
N LEU A 81 12.33 -2.52 -9.13
CA LEU A 81 13.52 -2.04 -9.85
C LEU A 81 14.82 -2.51 -9.20
N PHE A 82 14.89 -2.52 -7.86
CA PHE A 82 16.04 -3.08 -7.15
C PHE A 82 16.26 -4.56 -7.48
N LEU A 83 15.21 -5.37 -7.40
CA LEU A 83 15.27 -6.80 -7.74
C LEU A 83 15.60 -7.02 -9.20
N ALA A 84 15.01 -6.23 -10.11
CA ALA A 84 15.29 -6.29 -11.54
C ALA A 84 16.78 -6.07 -11.83
N ARG A 85 17.36 -5.02 -11.24
CA ARG A 85 18.79 -4.74 -11.33
C ARG A 85 19.66 -5.88 -10.81
N GLN A 86 19.31 -6.48 -9.67
CA GLN A 86 20.07 -7.63 -9.15
C GLN A 86 19.93 -8.85 -10.07
N LEU A 87 18.73 -9.14 -10.56
CA LEU A 87 18.48 -10.24 -11.49
C LEU A 87 19.30 -10.09 -12.77
N LYS A 88 19.36 -8.91 -13.39
CA LYS A 88 20.21 -8.70 -14.59
C LYS A 88 21.69 -8.94 -14.32
N ARG A 89 22.18 -8.70 -13.09
CA ARG A 89 23.58 -9.00 -12.71
C ARG A 89 23.85 -10.49 -12.60
N HIS A 90 22.89 -11.26 -12.07
CA HIS A 90 23.04 -12.71 -11.89
C HIS A 90 22.65 -13.52 -13.14
N LEU A 91 21.63 -13.06 -13.86
CA LEU A 91 21.01 -13.69 -15.04
C LEU A 91 20.88 -12.64 -16.17
N PRO A 92 21.98 -12.25 -16.83
CA PRO A 92 21.96 -11.19 -17.84
C PRO A 92 21.08 -11.50 -19.06
N THR A 93 20.84 -12.78 -19.34
CA THR A 93 19.97 -13.25 -20.42
C THR A 93 18.49 -13.27 -20.05
N CYS A 94 18.14 -13.23 -18.76
CA CYS A 94 16.76 -13.19 -18.32
C CYS A 94 16.11 -11.88 -18.75
N LYS A 95 14.94 -11.98 -19.38
CA LYS A 95 14.13 -10.84 -19.81
C LYS A 95 13.27 -10.35 -18.65
N ILE A 96 13.34 -9.07 -18.36
CA ILE A 96 12.54 -8.45 -17.30
C ILE A 96 11.46 -7.59 -17.94
N VAL A 97 10.21 -7.97 -17.70
CA VAL A 97 9.03 -7.24 -18.16
C VAL A 97 8.36 -6.59 -16.96
N MET A 98 8.04 -5.30 -17.05
CA MET A 98 7.30 -4.59 -16.01
C MET A 98 5.96 -4.12 -16.57
N GLY A 99 4.90 -4.22 -15.77
CA GLY A 99 3.58 -3.65 -16.07
C GLY A 99 2.96 -3.02 -14.82
N GLY A 100 1.73 -2.53 -14.93
CA GLY A 100 1.01 -1.89 -13.82
C GLY A 100 1.03 -0.36 -13.88
N PRO A 101 0.33 0.33 -12.97
CA PRO A 101 0.05 1.76 -13.08
C PRO A 101 1.29 2.66 -13.16
N GLU A 102 2.38 2.27 -12.51
CA GLU A 102 3.65 3.01 -12.52
C GLU A 102 4.35 2.96 -13.88
N ILE A 103 4.03 1.97 -14.71
CA ILE A 103 4.63 1.78 -16.03
C ILE A 103 3.89 2.64 -17.04
N ASN A 104 4.35 3.89 -17.19
CA ASN A 104 3.79 4.84 -18.14
C ASN A 104 4.88 5.80 -18.67
N PRO A 105 4.72 6.32 -19.90
CA PRO A 105 5.74 7.15 -20.56
C PRO A 105 5.89 8.56 -19.94
N ASP A 106 5.01 8.94 -19.01
CA ASP A 106 5.07 10.23 -18.33
C ASP A 106 5.79 10.11 -16.96
N ASN A 107 6.25 8.92 -16.57
CA ASN A 107 6.88 8.67 -15.27
C ASN A 107 8.41 8.87 -15.32
N GLU A 108 8.85 10.11 -15.10
CA GLU A 108 10.28 10.47 -15.13
C GLU A 108 11.15 9.62 -14.18
N PHE A 109 10.63 9.26 -13.00
CA PHE A 109 11.34 8.39 -12.06
C PHE A 109 11.63 7.03 -12.71
N LEU A 110 10.61 6.36 -13.26
CA LEU A 110 10.77 5.06 -13.92
C LEU A 110 11.72 5.15 -15.12
N LEU A 111 11.55 6.16 -15.98
CA LEU A 111 12.34 6.31 -17.20
C LEU A 111 13.83 6.57 -16.92
N GLY A 112 14.18 7.06 -15.73
CA GLY A 112 15.56 7.16 -15.26
C GLY A 112 16.25 5.81 -15.00
N HIS A 113 15.49 4.71 -14.94
CA HIS A 113 16.02 3.36 -14.74
C HIS A 113 16.18 2.60 -16.05
N LYS A 114 17.25 1.78 -16.11
CA LYS A 114 17.55 0.88 -17.25
C LYS A 114 17.58 -0.60 -16.83
N ASP A 115 16.98 -0.89 -15.68
CA ASP A 115 17.11 -2.17 -14.98
C ASP A 115 16.14 -3.26 -15.52
N PHE A 116 15.30 -2.93 -16.52
CA PHE A 116 14.32 -3.84 -17.13
C PHE A 116 14.34 -3.72 -18.67
N ASP A 117 13.82 -4.74 -19.37
CA ASP A 117 13.90 -4.86 -20.83
C ASP A 117 12.65 -4.31 -21.54
N VAL A 118 11.46 -4.49 -20.95
CA VAL A 118 10.17 -4.10 -21.56
C VAL A 118 9.22 -3.54 -20.50
N GLY A 119 8.60 -2.40 -20.78
CA GLY A 119 7.45 -1.88 -20.05
C GLY A 119 6.14 -2.14 -20.80
N VAL A 120 5.11 -2.58 -20.10
CA VAL A 120 3.75 -2.75 -20.62
C VAL A 120 2.86 -1.68 -20.01
N VAL A 121 2.39 -0.75 -20.86
CA VAL A 121 1.57 0.40 -20.48
C VAL A 121 0.10 0.11 -20.78
N GLY A 122 -0.77 0.31 -19.80
CA GLY A 122 -2.21 0.05 -19.94
C GLY A 122 -2.65 -1.34 -19.50
N GLU A 123 -3.75 -1.82 -20.09
CA GLU A 123 -4.18 -3.21 -19.94
C GLU A 123 -3.13 -4.16 -20.51
N GLY A 124 -2.62 -5.07 -19.67
CA GLY A 124 -1.45 -5.87 -19.98
C GLY A 124 -1.75 -7.09 -20.83
N GLU A 125 -2.96 -7.65 -20.74
CA GLU A 125 -3.30 -9.00 -21.22
C GLU A 125 -3.03 -9.18 -22.72
N GLU A 126 -3.51 -8.23 -23.55
CA GLU A 126 -3.33 -8.28 -24.99
C GLU A 126 -1.90 -8.03 -25.43
N THR A 127 -1.24 -7.07 -24.79
CA THR A 127 0.16 -6.74 -25.08
C THR A 127 1.06 -7.91 -24.72
N TRP A 128 0.85 -8.47 -23.52
CA TRP A 128 1.51 -9.67 -23.03
C TRP A 128 1.33 -10.86 -23.96
N ASN A 129 0.10 -11.14 -24.41
CA ASN A 129 -0.16 -12.21 -25.35
C ASN A 129 0.71 -12.10 -26.62
N VAL A 130 0.84 -10.90 -27.19
CA VAL A 130 1.66 -10.68 -28.40
C VAL A 130 3.16 -10.72 -28.10
N LEU A 131 3.59 -10.22 -26.94
CA LEU A 131 4.99 -10.29 -26.49
C LEU A 131 5.44 -11.76 -26.39
N LEU A 132 4.61 -12.62 -25.79
CA LEU A 132 4.92 -14.04 -25.66
C LEU A 132 4.97 -14.77 -27.01
N GLN A 133 4.05 -14.46 -27.93
CA GLN A 133 4.04 -15.04 -29.28
C GLN A 133 5.28 -14.64 -30.11
N SER A 134 5.84 -13.46 -29.82
CA SER A 134 6.99 -12.92 -30.55
C SER A 134 8.33 -13.29 -29.92
N HIS A 135 8.34 -13.86 -28.71
CA HIS A 135 9.56 -14.19 -27.99
C HIS A 135 10.49 -15.10 -28.82
N PRO A 136 11.80 -14.83 -28.90
CA PRO A 136 12.59 -13.89 -28.09
C PRO A 136 12.61 -12.43 -28.57
N GLU A 137 11.99 -12.13 -29.71
CA GLU A 137 11.90 -10.77 -30.25
C GLU A 137 10.95 -9.91 -29.41
N ILE A 138 11.28 -8.62 -29.27
CA ILE A 138 10.41 -7.63 -28.62
C ILE A 138 9.77 -6.80 -29.74
N PRO A 139 8.50 -7.03 -30.09
CA PRO A 139 7.86 -6.35 -31.19
C PRO A 139 7.50 -4.90 -30.80
N ARG A 140 7.68 -3.96 -31.74
CA ARG A 140 7.24 -2.56 -31.63
C ARG A 140 5.74 -2.44 -31.86
N ILE A 141 4.96 -2.71 -30.83
CA ILE A 141 3.49 -2.69 -30.89
C ILE A 141 2.91 -1.70 -29.87
N PRO A 142 1.69 -1.17 -30.11
CA PRO A 142 1.01 -0.33 -29.13
C PRO A 142 0.91 -1.00 -27.75
N GLY A 143 1.17 -0.23 -26.70
CA GLY A 143 1.25 -0.68 -25.30
C GLY A 143 2.67 -1.02 -24.83
N VAL A 144 3.66 -1.07 -25.73
CA VAL A 144 5.06 -1.39 -25.38
C VAL A 144 5.90 -0.13 -25.20
N LEU A 145 6.58 -0.07 -24.06
CA LEU A 145 7.68 0.83 -23.75
C LEU A 145 8.98 0.02 -23.81
N GLN A 146 9.94 0.43 -24.65
CA GLN A 146 11.19 -0.31 -24.86
C GLN A 146 12.39 0.65 -24.96
N GLN A 147 13.59 0.18 -24.61
CA GLN A 147 14.80 0.98 -24.80
C GLN A 147 15.27 0.95 -26.25
N GLU A 148 15.73 2.09 -26.73
CA GLU A 148 16.43 2.27 -28.00
C GLU A 148 17.95 2.03 -27.83
N GLU A 149 18.69 1.99 -28.95
CA GLU A 149 20.14 1.79 -28.95
C GLU A 149 20.91 2.92 -28.23
N ASP A 150 20.36 4.15 -28.22
CA ASP A 150 20.89 5.28 -27.46
C ASP A 150 20.58 5.20 -25.95
N GLY A 151 19.75 4.22 -25.56
CA GLY A 151 19.33 3.98 -24.20
C GLY A 151 18.19 4.87 -23.72
N GLU A 152 17.52 5.60 -24.62
CA GLU A 152 16.27 6.31 -24.34
C GLU A 152 15.07 5.37 -24.43
N TRP A 153 14.00 5.70 -23.72
CA TRP A 153 12.77 4.91 -23.74
C TRP A 153 11.83 5.36 -24.85
N HIS A 154 11.43 4.42 -25.71
CA HIS A 154 10.46 4.62 -26.77
C HIS A 154 9.12 3.96 -26.43
N PHE A 155 8.05 4.75 -26.43
CA PHE A 155 6.68 4.26 -26.28
C PHE A 155 6.00 4.14 -27.64
N SER A 156 5.61 2.92 -28.00
CA SER A 156 4.99 2.59 -29.31
C SER A 156 3.51 3.00 -29.42
N GLY A 157 3.07 3.95 -28.58
CA GLY A 157 1.70 4.45 -28.54
C GLY A 157 0.73 3.60 -27.71
N LYS A 158 -0.45 4.16 -27.41
CA LYS A 158 -1.46 3.48 -26.60
C LYS A 158 -2.15 2.37 -27.40
N ARG A 159 -2.32 1.21 -26.78
CA ARG A 159 -3.13 0.12 -27.34
C ARG A 159 -4.61 0.49 -27.26
N LEU A 160 -5.37 0.15 -28.30
CA LEU A 160 -6.82 0.27 -28.28
C LEU A 160 -7.41 -0.79 -27.35
N PHE A 161 -8.37 -0.37 -26.53
CA PHE A 161 -9.09 -1.27 -25.63
C PHE A 161 -10.00 -2.20 -26.41
N HIS A 162 -10.08 -3.46 -25.95
CA HIS A 162 -11.11 -4.36 -26.44
C HIS A 162 -12.47 -3.98 -25.84
N SER A 163 -13.53 -4.12 -26.62
CA SER A 163 -14.90 -3.81 -26.20
C SER A 163 -15.46 -4.77 -25.13
N THR A 164 -14.89 -5.97 -24.99
CA THR A 164 -15.29 -6.98 -24.01
C THR A 164 -14.13 -7.28 -23.10
N LEU A 165 -14.42 -7.36 -21.79
CA LEU A 165 -13.45 -7.74 -20.77
C LEU A 165 -13.39 -9.27 -20.57
N ASP A 166 -14.42 -10.00 -20.99
CA ASP A 166 -14.54 -11.46 -20.81
C ASP A 166 -13.69 -12.29 -21.78
N ARG A 167 -12.80 -11.64 -22.54
CA ARG A 167 -11.93 -12.34 -23.48
C ARG A 167 -10.99 -13.33 -22.79
N TRP A 168 -10.56 -13.00 -21.57
CA TRP A 168 -9.62 -13.79 -20.79
C TRP A 168 -10.32 -14.47 -19.62
N THR A 169 -10.01 -15.75 -19.42
CA THR A 169 -10.58 -16.54 -18.33
C THR A 169 -10.25 -15.90 -16.99
N SER A 170 -11.23 -15.89 -16.09
CA SER A 170 -11.04 -15.41 -14.72
C SER A 170 -9.96 -16.20 -13.98
N PRO A 171 -8.97 -15.52 -13.38
CA PRO A 171 -8.01 -16.11 -12.45
C PRO A 171 -8.67 -16.76 -11.22
N PHE A 172 -9.82 -16.22 -10.79
CA PHE A 172 -10.60 -16.80 -9.71
C PHE A 172 -11.25 -18.11 -10.16
N LEU A 173 -11.99 -18.10 -11.28
CA LEU A 173 -12.70 -19.30 -11.76
C LEU A 173 -11.77 -20.41 -12.20
N SER A 174 -10.59 -20.08 -12.75
CA SER A 174 -9.56 -21.07 -13.10
C SER A 174 -8.87 -21.71 -11.89
N GLY A 175 -8.99 -21.12 -10.70
CA GLY A 175 -8.32 -21.57 -9.48
C GLY A 175 -6.82 -21.28 -9.44
N LYS A 176 -6.28 -20.52 -10.40
CA LYS A 176 -4.85 -20.17 -10.47
C LYS A 176 -4.41 -19.26 -9.32
N LEU A 177 -5.34 -18.46 -8.79
CA LEU A 177 -5.08 -17.64 -7.61
C LEU A 177 -5.24 -18.38 -6.28
N ASP A 178 -5.75 -19.62 -6.23
CA ASP A 178 -6.14 -20.28 -4.96
C ASP A 178 -4.99 -20.33 -3.93
N GLY A 179 -3.73 -20.49 -4.35
CA GLY A 179 -2.55 -20.48 -3.45
C GLY A 179 -2.19 -19.10 -2.88
N HIS A 180 -2.78 -18.04 -3.43
CA HIS A 180 -2.56 -16.64 -3.05
C HIS A 180 -3.76 -16.02 -2.33
N LEU A 181 -4.90 -16.71 -2.31
CA LEU A 181 -6.13 -16.21 -1.69
C LEU A 181 -6.21 -16.69 -0.23
N GLN A 182 -6.71 -15.79 0.62
CA GLN A 182 -7.05 -16.10 2.00
C GLN A 182 -8.57 -16.00 2.17
N ARG A 183 -9.05 -15.16 3.10
CA ARG A 183 -10.48 -15.02 3.45
C ARG A 183 -11.21 -13.93 2.67
N VAL A 184 -10.48 -13.09 1.95
CA VAL A 184 -11.02 -11.95 1.20
C VAL A 184 -10.80 -12.15 -0.29
N LEU A 185 -11.85 -11.93 -1.09
CA LEU A 185 -11.80 -11.94 -2.55
C LEU A 185 -11.81 -10.50 -3.09
N ARG A 186 -10.73 -10.07 -3.75
CA ARG A 186 -10.66 -8.75 -4.41
C ARG A 186 -11.10 -8.85 -5.86
N LEU A 187 -12.32 -8.43 -6.16
CA LEU A 187 -12.97 -8.67 -7.44
C LEU A 187 -13.05 -7.38 -8.27
N GLU A 188 -12.73 -7.47 -9.55
CA GLU A 188 -12.88 -6.37 -10.51
C GLU A 188 -14.13 -6.65 -11.36
N ALA A 189 -15.16 -5.81 -11.27
CA ALA A 189 -16.34 -5.88 -12.15
C ALA A 189 -16.30 -4.80 -13.24
N LEU A 190 -15.55 -3.72 -13.03
CA LEU A 190 -15.48 -2.56 -13.91
C LEU A 190 -14.04 -2.16 -14.24
N ARG A 191 -13.82 -1.70 -15.48
CA ARG A 191 -12.60 -0.98 -15.89
C ARG A 191 -12.90 0.41 -16.42
N GLY A 192 -12.15 1.38 -15.91
CA GLY A 192 -12.33 2.80 -16.18
C GLY A 192 -13.35 3.46 -15.24
N CYS A 193 -13.61 4.74 -15.46
CA CYS A 193 -14.55 5.51 -14.65
C CYS A 193 -15.24 6.58 -15.52
N VAL A 194 -16.50 6.86 -15.22
CA VAL A 194 -17.29 7.92 -15.88
C VAL A 194 -16.84 9.32 -15.44
N HIS A 195 -16.28 9.42 -14.23
CA HIS A 195 -15.73 10.66 -13.71
C HIS A 195 -14.38 10.97 -14.39
N ARG A 196 -14.05 12.26 -14.45
CA ARG A 196 -12.85 12.77 -15.14
C ARG A 196 -11.97 13.60 -14.19
N CYS A 197 -11.95 13.22 -12.91
CA CYS A 197 -11.20 13.92 -11.87
C CYS A 197 -9.72 14.09 -12.27
N ALA A 198 -9.18 15.30 -12.18
CA ALA A 198 -7.89 15.63 -12.76
C ALA A 198 -6.72 14.88 -12.12
N TYR A 199 -6.82 14.53 -10.84
CA TYR A 199 -5.81 13.82 -10.06
C TYR A 199 -5.85 12.30 -10.22
N CYS A 200 -6.91 11.75 -10.83
CA CYS A 200 -7.17 10.32 -10.86
C CYS A 200 -6.60 9.66 -12.13
N TYR A 201 -6.04 8.45 -11.97
CA TYR A 201 -5.47 7.68 -13.08
C TYR A 201 -6.45 6.68 -13.71
N TYR A 202 -7.48 6.21 -12.98
CA TYR A 202 -8.42 5.18 -13.43
C TYR A 202 -9.06 5.48 -14.80
N HIS A 203 -9.57 6.68 -15.02
CA HIS A 203 -10.22 7.04 -16.29
C HIS A 203 -9.23 7.36 -17.42
N LYS A 204 -7.93 7.51 -17.12
CA LYS A 204 -6.87 7.70 -18.13
C LYS A 204 -6.41 6.37 -18.73
N GLN A 205 -6.65 5.28 -18.02
CA GLN A 205 -6.41 3.91 -18.45
C GLN A 205 -7.53 3.31 -19.30
N SER A 206 -8.64 4.02 -19.55
CA SER A 206 -9.76 3.52 -20.36
C SER A 206 -10.51 4.67 -21.03
N VAL A 207 -10.98 4.48 -22.27
CA VAL A 207 -11.74 5.53 -23.00
C VAL A 207 -13.14 5.77 -22.39
N GLY A 208 -13.61 4.88 -21.53
CA GLY A 208 -14.85 5.00 -20.77
C GLY A 208 -14.99 3.91 -19.71
N LEU A 209 -16.21 3.66 -19.26
CA LEU A 209 -16.53 2.54 -18.36
C LEU A 209 -16.83 1.29 -19.18
N ARG A 210 -16.18 0.17 -18.84
CA ARG A 210 -16.48 -1.18 -19.36
C ARG A 210 -16.75 -2.10 -18.17
N ALA A 211 -17.65 -3.06 -18.34
CA ALA A 211 -17.97 -4.06 -17.33
C ALA A 211 -17.59 -5.46 -17.82
N PHE A 212 -17.17 -6.33 -16.91
CA PHE A 212 -17.23 -7.77 -17.13
C PHE A 212 -18.69 -8.22 -17.22
N SER A 213 -18.98 -9.37 -17.83
CA SER A 213 -20.37 -9.85 -17.84
C SER A 213 -20.86 -10.17 -16.42
N ASP A 214 -22.12 -9.83 -16.16
CA ASP A 214 -22.81 -10.18 -14.93
C ASP A 214 -22.75 -11.70 -14.69
N GLU A 215 -22.85 -12.52 -15.73
CA GLU A 215 -22.71 -13.98 -15.63
C GLU A 215 -21.37 -14.38 -14.97
N ARG A 216 -20.27 -13.82 -15.46
CA ARG A 216 -18.94 -14.07 -14.91
C ARG A 216 -18.83 -13.58 -13.47
N ILE A 217 -19.26 -12.34 -13.18
CA ILE A 217 -19.21 -11.77 -11.83
C ILE A 217 -19.99 -12.66 -10.85
N LEU A 218 -21.19 -13.09 -11.24
CA LEU A 218 -22.04 -13.97 -10.43
C LEU A 218 -21.40 -15.35 -10.23
N MET A 219 -20.68 -15.90 -11.21
CA MET A 219 -19.91 -17.14 -11.03
C MET A 219 -18.77 -16.96 -10.01
N GLU A 220 -18.07 -15.83 -10.05
CA GLU A 220 -17.00 -15.52 -9.10
C GLU A 220 -17.55 -15.33 -7.67
N VAL A 221 -18.71 -14.66 -7.52
CA VAL A 221 -19.42 -14.53 -6.23
C VAL A 221 -19.89 -15.89 -5.70
N ARG A 222 -20.45 -16.76 -6.56
CA ARG A 222 -20.81 -18.15 -6.17
C ARG A 222 -19.59 -18.93 -5.71
N ARG A 223 -18.47 -18.84 -6.45
CA ARG A 223 -17.22 -19.48 -6.06
C ARG A 223 -16.72 -18.98 -4.71
N ALA A 224 -16.82 -17.68 -4.44
CA ALA A 224 -16.44 -17.09 -3.16
C ALA A 224 -17.22 -17.76 -2.01
N ARG A 225 -18.53 -17.92 -2.18
CA ARG A 225 -19.40 -18.60 -1.22
C ARG A 225 -19.03 -20.07 -1.06
N GLU A 226 -18.86 -20.80 -2.16
CA GLU A 226 -18.52 -22.24 -2.17
C GLU A 226 -17.18 -22.54 -1.49
N LYS A 227 -16.20 -21.64 -1.66
CA LYS A 227 -14.87 -21.74 -1.05
C LYS A 227 -14.83 -21.23 0.40
N GLY A 228 -15.92 -20.68 0.90
CA GLY A 228 -16.03 -20.17 2.28
C GLY A 228 -15.24 -18.89 2.52
N PHE A 229 -15.12 -18.02 1.51
CA PHE A 229 -14.60 -16.66 1.73
C PHE A 229 -15.52 -15.91 2.70
N GLU A 230 -14.96 -15.01 3.49
CA GLU A 230 -15.70 -14.20 4.47
C GLU A 230 -16.14 -12.85 3.87
N GLU A 231 -15.41 -12.38 2.84
CA GLU A 231 -15.57 -11.03 2.31
C GLU A 231 -15.26 -10.96 0.80
N ILE A 232 -16.00 -10.10 0.09
CA ILE A 232 -15.71 -9.62 -1.26
C ILE A 232 -15.45 -8.11 -1.21
N VAL A 233 -14.32 -7.68 -1.75
CA VAL A 233 -13.99 -6.26 -1.96
C VAL A 233 -14.01 -5.99 -3.46
N PHE A 234 -14.94 -5.19 -3.93
CA PHE A 234 -14.93 -4.71 -5.31
C PHE A 234 -13.85 -3.66 -5.49
N LEU A 235 -12.93 -3.88 -6.44
CA LEU A 235 -11.82 -3.00 -6.79
C LEU A 235 -12.23 -1.84 -7.73
N ASP A 236 -13.53 -1.71 -7.97
CA ASP A 236 -14.07 -0.78 -8.95
C ASP A 236 -14.03 0.65 -8.42
N PRO A 237 -13.50 1.63 -9.18
CA PRO A 237 -13.42 3.01 -8.71
C PRO A 237 -14.79 3.69 -8.54
N CYS A 238 -15.86 3.08 -9.05
CA CYS A 238 -17.24 3.54 -8.85
C CYS A 238 -18.24 2.42 -9.17
N PHE A 239 -18.41 1.45 -8.26
CA PHE A 239 -19.32 0.31 -8.40
C PHE A 239 -20.76 0.74 -8.69
N THR A 240 -21.22 1.86 -8.11
CA THR A 240 -22.60 2.37 -8.32
C THR A 240 -22.90 2.83 -9.75
N ARG A 241 -21.88 2.87 -10.63
CA ARG A 241 -22.03 3.19 -12.04
C ARG A 241 -22.06 1.95 -12.93
N HIS A 242 -22.10 0.75 -12.36
CA HIS A 242 -22.26 -0.49 -13.11
C HIS A 242 -23.49 -0.41 -14.04
N PRO A 243 -23.36 -0.67 -15.36
CA PRO A 243 -24.44 -0.42 -16.33
C PRO A 243 -25.73 -1.21 -16.08
N GLN A 244 -25.62 -2.38 -15.46
CA GLN A 244 -26.74 -3.27 -15.12
C GLN A 244 -26.79 -3.53 -13.61
N LEU A 245 -26.43 -2.54 -12.80
CA LEU A 245 -26.34 -2.69 -11.34
C LEU A 245 -27.61 -3.29 -10.74
N ASP A 246 -28.79 -2.94 -11.26
CA ASP A 246 -30.04 -3.40 -10.69
C ASP A 246 -30.28 -4.91 -10.90
N VAL A 247 -29.86 -5.44 -12.05
CA VAL A 247 -29.90 -6.87 -12.37
C VAL A 247 -28.84 -7.61 -11.56
N LEU A 248 -27.61 -7.08 -11.55
CA LEU A 248 -26.50 -7.66 -10.80
C LEU A 248 -26.84 -7.80 -9.30
N LEU A 249 -27.36 -6.75 -8.66
CA LEU A 249 -27.73 -6.79 -7.25
C LEU A 249 -28.85 -7.81 -6.95
N LYS A 250 -29.87 -7.94 -7.82
CA LYS A 250 -30.93 -8.94 -7.65
C LYS A 250 -30.37 -10.38 -7.69
N GLU A 251 -29.45 -10.64 -8.61
CA GLU A 251 -28.85 -11.97 -8.74
C GLU A 251 -27.84 -12.26 -7.63
N MET A 252 -27.09 -11.25 -7.18
CA MET A 252 -26.22 -11.38 -6.00
C MET A 252 -27.03 -11.65 -4.73
N GLU A 253 -28.21 -11.05 -4.57
CA GLU A 253 -29.11 -11.32 -3.44
C GLU A 253 -29.55 -12.79 -3.43
N ASN A 254 -29.83 -13.39 -4.58
CA ASN A 254 -30.14 -14.83 -4.67
C ASN A 254 -28.96 -15.68 -4.17
N ILE A 255 -27.73 -15.29 -4.51
CA ILE A 255 -26.49 -16.00 -4.15
C ILE A 255 -26.11 -15.76 -2.68
N ASN A 256 -26.37 -14.60 -2.10
CA ASN A 256 -25.93 -14.22 -0.75
C ASN A 256 -27.08 -13.79 0.16
N HIS A 257 -28.25 -14.43 0.03
CA HIS A 257 -29.49 -14.07 0.74
C HIS A 257 -29.39 -14.16 2.28
N ASP A 258 -28.45 -14.96 2.79
CA ASP A 258 -28.14 -15.10 4.22
C ASP A 258 -27.11 -14.07 4.71
N ARG A 259 -26.56 -13.25 3.79
CA ARG A 259 -25.51 -12.25 4.03
C ARG A 259 -24.25 -12.86 4.65
N PHE A 260 -23.94 -14.10 4.27
CA PHE A 260 -22.73 -14.79 4.72
C PHE A 260 -21.47 -14.06 4.24
N LEU A 261 -21.43 -13.67 2.96
CA LEU A 261 -20.36 -12.84 2.41
C LEU A 261 -20.58 -11.38 2.81
N LYS A 262 -19.60 -10.77 3.46
CA LYS A 262 -19.54 -9.30 3.62
C LYS A 262 -19.08 -8.69 2.29
N ILE A 263 -19.68 -7.57 1.90
CA ILE A 263 -19.34 -6.93 0.63
C ILE A 263 -18.96 -5.47 0.84
N HIS A 264 -17.79 -5.10 0.33
CA HIS A 264 -17.26 -3.74 0.32
C HIS A 264 -17.10 -3.25 -1.12
N ALA A 265 -17.39 -1.97 -1.36
CA ALA A 265 -17.20 -1.34 -2.66
C ALA A 265 -16.97 0.18 -2.54
N GLU A 266 -16.36 0.77 -3.57
CA GLU A 266 -16.28 2.22 -3.72
C GLU A 266 -17.43 2.72 -4.62
N GLY A 267 -17.93 3.93 -4.37
CA GLY A 267 -18.95 4.52 -5.23
C GLY A 267 -19.24 5.99 -4.97
N ASN A 268 -20.33 6.46 -5.56
CA ASN A 268 -20.81 7.83 -5.37
C ASN A 268 -22.06 7.84 -4.47
N ALA A 269 -21.94 8.45 -3.28
CA ALA A 269 -23.04 8.66 -2.35
C ALA A 269 -24.24 9.39 -2.99
N GLU A 270 -24.00 10.39 -3.82
CA GLU A 270 -25.05 11.21 -4.46
C GLU A 270 -25.91 10.40 -5.46
N ALA A 271 -25.38 9.27 -5.94
CA ALA A 271 -26.08 8.35 -6.83
C ALA A 271 -26.97 7.34 -6.08
N ILE A 272 -26.86 7.26 -4.74
CA ILE A 272 -27.63 6.33 -3.94
C ILE A 272 -29.08 6.81 -3.82
N ASP A 273 -30.00 5.93 -4.22
CA ASP A 273 -31.43 6.07 -4.01
C ASP A 273 -31.96 5.02 -3.01
N PRO A 274 -33.21 5.13 -2.52
CA PRO A 274 -33.74 4.21 -1.52
C PRO A 274 -33.74 2.75 -1.96
N TRP A 275 -34.00 2.48 -3.25
CA TRP A 275 -34.05 1.11 -3.77
C TRP A 275 -32.65 0.48 -3.79
N MET A 276 -31.65 1.26 -4.23
CA MET A 276 -30.27 0.82 -4.30
C MET A 276 -29.73 0.50 -2.90
N ALA A 277 -29.94 1.38 -1.92
CA ALA A 277 -29.46 1.16 -0.55
C ALA A 277 -30.12 -0.07 0.10
N GLU A 278 -31.45 -0.21 -0.04
CA GLU A 278 -32.18 -1.39 0.46
C GLU A 278 -31.64 -2.68 -0.15
N LYS A 279 -31.39 -2.68 -1.46
CA LYS A 279 -30.86 -3.86 -2.16
C LYS A 279 -29.44 -4.19 -1.77
N MET A 280 -28.55 -3.20 -1.70
CA MET A 280 -27.18 -3.41 -1.24
C MET A 280 -27.16 -4.00 0.18
N GLY A 281 -27.97 -3.50 1.11
CA GLY A 281 -28.06 -4.04 2.47
C GLY A 281 -28.57 -5.50 2.51
N ARG A 282 -29.54 -5.86 1.66
CA ARG A 282 -30.03 -7.25 1.54
C ARG A 282 -29.01 -8.20 0.92
N VAL A 283 -28.25 -7.72 -0.05
CA VAL A 283 -27.16 -8.49 -0.70
C VAL A 283 -26.02 -8.78 0.28
N GLY A 284 -25.83 -7.96 1.33
CA GLY A 284 -24.77 -8.13 2.32
C GLY A 284 -23.63 -7.12 2.19
N PHE A 285 -23.87 -5.97 1.54
CA PHE A 285 -22.95 -4.86 1.64
C PHE A 285 -22.85 -4.40 3.10
N THR A 286 -21.63 -4.27 3.60
CA THR A 286 -21.35 -3.84 4.98
C THR A 286 -20.56 -2.54 5.04
N ARG A 287 -19.86 -2.19 3.96
CA ARG A 287 -19.09 -0.95 3.86
C ARG A 287 -19.15 -0.37 2.46
N MET A 288 -19.15 0.95 2.39
CA MET A 288 -19.04 1.70 1.16
C MET A 288 -18.07 2.87 1.31
N GLU A 289 -17.09 2.95 0.42
CA GLU A 289 -16.17 4.10 0.32
C GLU A 289 -16.72 5.14 -0.65
N VAL A 290 -16.73 6.40 -0.25
CA VAL A 290 -17.25 7.51 -1.04
C VAL A 290 -16.31 8.72 -0.99
N GLY A 291 -15.79 9.08 -2.15
CA GLY A 291 -14.88 10.23 -2.25
C GLY A 291 -15.62 11.58 -2.15
N LEU A 292 -15.28 12.40 -1.16
CA LEU A 292 -15.72 13.80 -1.06
C LEU A 292 -14.63 14.75 -1.57
N GLN A 293 -13.38 14.47 -1.22
CA GLN A 293 -12.14 15.14 -1.59
C GLN A 293 -11.97 16.55 -1.01
N SER A 294 -12.97 17.43 -1.12
CA SER A 294 -13.02 18.76 -0.52
C SER A 294 -14.45 19.27 -0.53
N THR A 295 -14.84 20.14 0.41
CA THR A 295 -16.14 20.83 0.36
C THR A 295 -16.08 22.16 -0.39
N LYS A 296 -14.88 22.61 -0.81
CA LYS A 296 -14.69 23.90 -1.47
C LYS A 296 -14.94 23.79 -2.97
N SER A 297 -16.05 24.37 -3.44
CA SER A 297 -16.47 24.25 -4.84
C SER A 297 -15.44 24.79 -5.85
N SER A 298 -14.64 25.81 -5.49
CA SER A 298 -13.60 26.31 -6.39
C SER A 298 -12.41 25.35 -6.52
N THR A 299 -12.04 24.63 -5.46
CA THR A 299 -11.03 23.56 -5.49
C THR A 299 -11.55 22.40 -6.34
N LEU A 300 -12.76 21.90 -6.05
CA LEU A 300 -13.37 20.78 -6.78
C LEU A 300 -13.45 21.04 -8.29
N ARG A 301 -13.83 22.25 -8.71
CA ARG A 301 -13.83 22.62 -10.14
C ARG A 301 -12.46 22.52 -10.80
N ARG A 302 -11.37 22.92 -10.12
CA ARG A 302 -10.00 22.83 -10.67
C ARG A 302 -9.58 21.40 -10.93
N ILE A 303 -10.07 20.48 -10.10
CA ILE A 303 -9.83 19.04 -10.22
C ILE A 303 -10.96 18.27 -10.92
N ARG A 304 -11.90 18.96 -11.59
CA ARG A 304 -13.02 18.34 -12.32
C ARG A 304 -13.83 17.35 -11.48
N ARG A 305 -14.14 17.76 -10.26
CA ARG A 305 -15.03 17.04 -9.37
C ARG A 305 -16.22 17.93 -9.04
N ASP A 306 -17.37 17.29 -8.85
CA ASP A 306 -18.60 17.92 -8.41
C ASP A 306 -18.95 17.41 -7.01
N PHE A 307 -19.70 18.22 -6.28
CA PHE A 307 -20.20 17.89 -4.95
C PHE A 307 -21.53 18.61 -4.72
N GLU A 308 -22.55 17.84 -4.41
CA GLU A 308 -23.89 18.30 -4.02
C GLU A 308 -24.17 17.84 -2.59
N ALA A 309 -24.09 18.78 -1.65
CA ALA A 309 -24.06 18.50 -0.22
C ALA A 309 -25.30 17.73 0.29
N GLU A 310 -26.50 18.06 -0.20
CA GLU A 310 -27.73 17.42 0.29
C GLU A 310 -27.89 16.01 -0.30
N GLY A 311 -27.54 15.82 -1.56
CA GLY A 311 -27.48 14.53 -2.22
C GLY A 311 -26.47 13.59 -1.56
N PHE A 312 -25.29 14.10 -1.20
CA PHE A 312 -24.29 13.35 -0.46
C PHE A 312 -24.83 12.93 0.91
N ARG A 313 -25.35 13.88 1.71
CA ARG A 313 -25.95 13.59 3.03
C ARG A 313 -27.07 12.55 2.95
N ARG A 314 -27.96 12.70 1.96
CA ARG A 314 -29.05 11.75 1.72
C ARG A 314 -28.51 10.36 1.40
N GLY A 315 -27.55 10.27 0.50
CA GLY A 315 -26.95 8.99 0.11
C GLY A 315 -26.29 8.27 1.27
N VAL A 316 -25.48 8.98 2.05
CA VAL A 316 -24.86 8.42 3.26
C VAL A 316 -25.92 7.94 4.25
N ARG A 317 -26.96 8.73 4.52
CA ARG A 317 -28.05 8.32 5.42
C ARG A 317 -28.72 7.04 4.92
N LEU A 318 -29.05 6.95 3.64
CA LEU A 318 -29.69 5.77 3.06
C LEU A 318 -28.84 4.51 3.21
N LEU A 319 -27.52 4.61 3.03
CA LEU A 319 -26.59 3.50 3.27
C LEU A 319 -26.60 3.06 4.74
N ARG A 320 -26.44 4.02 5.68
CA ARG A 320 -26.42 3.74 7.12
C ARG A 320 -27.73 3.16 7.63
N ASP A 321 -28.87 3.66 7.16
CA ASP A 321 -30.21 3.14 7.48
C ASP A 321 -30.38 1.66 7.04
N ASN A 322 -29.56 1.19 6.11
CA ASN A 322 -29.53 -0.20 5.63
C ASN A 322 -28.34 -1.02 6.18
N GLY A 323 -27.66 -0.53 7.21
CA GLY A 323 -26.56 -1.24 7.88
C GLY A 323 -25.24 -1.25 7.11
N ILE A 324 -25.05 -0.30 6.19
CA ILE A 324 -23.82 -0.14 5.41
C ILE A 324 -23.01 1.01 6.02
N GLU A 325 -21.84 0.69 6.57
CA GLU A 325 -20.87 1.69 7.05
C GLU A 325 -20.36 2.53 5.90
N VAL A 326 -20.22 3.84 6.10
CA VAL A 326 -19.71 4.75 5.07
C VAL A 326 -18.33 5.27 5.45
N MET A 327 -17.36 5.00 4.59
CA MET A 327 -16.04 5.61 4.63
C MET A 327 -16.00 6.82 3.70
N VAL A 328 -15.59 7.98 4.21
CA VAL A 328 -15.51 9.24 3.45
C VAL A 328 -14.08 9.68 3.27
N ASP A 329 -13.69 9.93 2.02
CA ASP A 329 -12.32 10.34 1.71
C ASP A 329 -12.22 11.83 1.42
N LEU A 330 -11.22 12.47 2.01
CA LEU A 330 -10.77 13.82 1.71
C LEU A 330 -9.33 13.80 1.19
N ILE A 331 -8.94 14.80 0.42
CA ILE A 331 -7.54 14.98 -0.01
C ILE A 331 -7.01 16.32 0.49
N ALA A 332 -5.85 16.28 1.16
CA ALA A 332 -5.10 17.46 1.55
C ALA A 332 -4.12 17.89 0.45
N GLY A 333 -4.03 19.20 0.19
CA GLY A 333 -3.06 19.78 -0.74
C GLY A 333 -3.57 19.96 -2.18
N LEU A 334 -4.89 19.89 -2.40
CA LEU A 334 -5.50 20.17 -3.71
C LEU A 334 -5.25 21.63 -4.14
N PRO A 335 -5.09 21.92 -5.45
CA PRO A 335 -4.95 23.30 -5.92
C PRO A 335 -6.15 24.17 -5.54
N GLY A 336 -5.89 25.32 -4.91
CA GLY A 336 -6.90 26.24 -4.41
C GLY A 336 -7.29 26.04 -2.95
N ASP A 337 -6.84 24.98 -2.29
CA ASP A 337 -7.00 24.80 -0.85
C ASP A 337 -5.90 25.53 -0.07
N HIS A 338 -6.32 26.17 1.01
CA HIS A 338 -5.45 26.59 2.11
C HIS A 338 -5.75 25.68 3.32
N LEU A 339 -4.91 25.75 4.35
CA LEU A 339 -5.12 25.01 5.61
C LEU A 339 -6.57 25.10 6.12
N PHE A 340 -7.13 26.33 6.16
CA PHE A 340 -8.50 26.55 6.60
C PHE A 340 -9.54 25.76 5.80
N ASP A 341 -9.37 25.64 4.48
CA ASP A 341 -10.32 24.95 3.61
C ASP A 341 -10.32 23.43 3.84
N ILE A 342 -9.14 22.86 4.11
CA ILE A 342 -8.98 21.43 4.44
C ILE A 342 -9.63 21.16 5.81
N CYS A 343 -9.29 21.96 6.83
CA CYS A 343 -9.91 21.87 8.16
C CYS A 343 -11.43 22.02 8.08
N ARG A 344 -11.94 22.97 7.27
CA ARG A 344 -13.39 23.18 7.11
C ARG A 344 -14.07 22.00 6.42
N SER A 345 -13.41 21.32 5.49
CA SER A 345 -13.93 20.11 4.85
C SER A 345 -14.03 18.95 5.86
N LEU A 346 -12.99 18.74 6.67
CA LEU A 346 -12.99 17.76 7.77
C LEU A 346 -14.12 18.06 8.76
N ASP A 347 -14.18 19.30 9.23
CA ASP A 347 -15.19 19.75 10.19
C ASP A 347 -16.60 19.58 9.65
N TRP A 348 -16.80 19.81 8.34
CA TRP A 348 -18.10 19.63 7.69
C TRP A 348 -18.56 18.17 7.75
N VAL A 349 -17.67 17.21 7.45
CA VAL A 349 -18.02 15.77 7.51
C VAL A 349 -18.46 15.38 8.92
N LEU A 350 -17.69 15.80 9.92
CA LEU A 350 -17.96 15.49 11.32
C LEU A 350 -19.24 16.17 11.84
N GLU A 351 -19.42 17.46 11.58
CA GLU A 351 -20.60 18.21 12.03
C GLU A 351 -21.92 17.72 11.39
N HIS A 352 -21.86 17.14 10.20
CA HIS A 352 -23.05 16.61 9.51
C HIS A 352 -23.24 15.10 9.73
N GLU A 353 -22.35 14.46 10.47
CA GLU A 353 -22.37 13.02 10.78
C GLU A 353 -22.49 12.13 9.52
N VAL A 354 -21.78 12.51 8.46
CA VAL A 354 -21.85 11.84 7.14
C VAL A 354 -20.74 10.81 6.92
N SER A 355 -20.22 10.22 7.99
CA SER A 355 -19.21 9.17 7.92
C SER A 355 -19.29 8.25 9.14
N ASP A 356 -19.04 6.96 8.96
CA ASP A 356 -18.65 6.03 10.03
C ASP A 356 -17.12 5.95 10.14
N LEU A 357 -16.42 6.07 9.01
CA LEU A 357 -14.98 6.23 8.92
C LEU A 357 -14.66 7.47 8.07
N LEU A 358 -13.75 8.32 8.53
CA LEU A 358 -13.26 9.46 7.77
C LEU A 358 -11.80 9.19 7.43
N MET A 359 -11.37 9.51 6.23
CA MET A 359 -9.98 9.38 5.79
C MET A 359 -9.49 10.69 5.17
N LEU A 360 -8.29 11.12 5.55
CA LEU A 360 -7.60 12.24 4.91
C LEU A 360 -6.35 11.70 4.22
N TYR A 361 -6.29 11.83 2.90
CA TYR A 361 -5.16 11.40 2.10
C TYR A 361 -4.29 12.59 1.69
N PRO A 362 -2.95 12.46 1.72
CA PRO A 362 -2.09 13.44 1.08
C PRO A 362 -2.26 13.35 -0.45
N LEU A 363 -2.29 14.50 -1.13
CA LEU A 363 -2.33 14.50 -2.59
C LEU A 363 -1.02 13.94 -3.16
N SER A 364 -1.10 12.87 -3.94
CA SER A 364 -0.01 12.40 -4.79
C SER A 364 -0.10 13.00 -6.20
N LEU A 365 1.01 13.49 -6.73
CA LEU A 365 1.11 13.96 -8.12
C LEU A 365 1.42 12.79 -9.06
N ILE A 366 0.41 11.97 -9.36
CA ILE A 366 0.56 10.76 -10.16
C ILE A 366 0.84 11.08 -11.64
N SER A 367 1.92 10.52 -12.18
CA SER A 367 2.31 10.65 -13.59
C SER A 367 1.20 10.20 -14.55
N GLY A 368 1.08 10.89 -15.69
CA GLY A 368 0.04 10.62 -16.70
C GLY A 368 -1.38 11.09 -16.33
N THR A 369 -1.58 11.68 -15.15
CA THR A 369 -2.84 12.36 -14.81
C THR A 369 -2.92 13.75 -15.41
N GLU A 370 -4.12 14.32 -15.48
CA GLU A 370 -4.29 15.70 -15.97
C GLU A 370 -3.67 16.71 -14.99
N LEU A 371 -3.75 16.44 -13.69
CA LEU A 371 -3.14 17.28 -12.68
C LEU A 371 -1.62 17.33 -12.84
N HIS A 372 -0.98 16.19 -13.14
CA HIS A 372 0.45 16.14 -13.47
C HIS A 372 0.79 17.00 -14.68
N GLN A 373 0.02 16.88 -15.77
CA GLN A 373 0.21 17.70 -17.00
C GLN A 373 0.03 19.20 -16.73
N ARG A 374 -0.84 19.57 -15.79
CA ARG A 374 -1.15 20.95 -15.40
C ARG A 374 -0.38 21.39 -14.16
N SER A 375 0.61 20.64 -13.69
CA SER A 375 1.36 20.93 -12.46
C SER A 375 1.95 22.35 -12.46
N ASN A 376 2.48 22.79 -13.60
CA ASN A 376 3.01 24.15 -13.78
C ASN A 376 1.94 25.25 -13.62
N GLU A 377 0.68 25.02 -14.03
CA GLU A 377 -0.44 25.98 -13.90
C GLU A 377 -0.67 26.36 -12.42
N PHE A 378 -0.49 25.38 -11.54
CA PHE A 378 -0.74 25.47 -10.10
C PHE A 378 0.54 25.53 -9.26
N GLU A 379 1.71 25.62 -9.90
CA GLU A 379 3.02 25.66 -9.25
C GLU A 379 3.27 24.47 -8.30
N ILE A 380 2.75 23.29 -8.67
CA ILE A 380 2.85 22.08 -7.86
C ILE A 380 4.30 21.61 -7.84
N LYS A 381 4.81 21.33 -6.64
CA LYS A 381 5.99 20.50 -6.43
C LYS A 381 5.58 19.26 -5.64
N ALA A 382 6.22 18.15 -5.95
CA ALA A 382 6.01 16.87 -5.30
C ALA A 382 7.35 16.20 -5.00
N MET A 383 7.30 15.13 -4.20
CA MET A 383 8.45 14.25 -4.05
C MET A 383 8.84 13.64 -5.40
N PRO A 384 10.14 13.52 -5.71
CA PRO A 384 10.60 12.96 -6.98
C PRO A 384 10.55 11.42 -7.01
N TYR A 385 10.26 10.79 -5.87
CA TYR A 385 10.11 9.34 -5.70
C TYR A 385 8.69 9.03 -5.22
N PRO A 386 8.18 7.81 -5.46
CA PRO A 386 6.95 7.36 -4.83
C PRO A 386 6.99 7.61 -3.30
N PRO A 387 5.87 8.03 -2.69
CA PRO A 387 4.51 8.09 -3.24
C PRO A 387 4.15 9.41 -3.96
N TYR A 388 5.15 10.22 -4.35
CA TYR A 388 4.95 11.48 -5.07
C TYR A 388 4.05 12.49 -4.34
N PHE A 389 4.08 12.50 -3.00
CA PHE A 389 3.28 13.46 -2.23
C PHE A 389 3.64 14.89 -2.63
N VAL A 390 2.61 15.67 -2.92
CA VAL A 390 2.70 17.10 -3.20
C VAL A 390 3.31 17.76 -1.98
N THR A 391 4.42 18.46 -2.13
CA THR A 391 5.09 19.19 -1.05
C THR A 391 4.66 20.64 -1.00
N ARG A 392 4.15 21.18 -2.11
CA ARG A 392 3.52 22.50 -2.17
C ARG A 392 2.78 22.70 -3.49
N ASN A 393 1.88 23.66 -3.50
CA ASN A 393 1.37 24.31 -4.70
C ASN A 393 1.38 25.83 -4.48
N ARG A 394 0.73 26.62 -5.35
CA ARG A 394 0.62 28.09 -5.19
C ARG A 394 0.01 28.53 -3.86
N ASP A 395 -0.95 27.76 -3.34
CA ASP A 395 -1.85 28.15 -2.25
C ASP A 395 -1.46 27.56 -0.89
N ILE A 396 -0.72 26.43 -0.85
CA ILE A 396 -0.37 25.72 0.38
C ILE A 396 0.98 24.98 0.30
N GLY A 397 1.74 24.96 1.39
CA GLY A 397 2.96 24.18 1.56
C GLY A 397 2.83 22.98 2.49
N ALA A 398 3.85 22.14 2.53
CA ALA A 398 3.90 20.93 3.34
C ALA A 398 3.72 21.17 4.86
N PRO A 399 4.26 22.25 5.47
CA PRO A 399 3.99 22.56 6.87
C PRO A 399 2.50 22.75 7.16
N GLU A 400 1.77 23.41 6.27
CA GLU A 400 0.32 23.62 6.40
C GLU A 400 -0.46 22.34 6.12
N ILE A 401 -0.06 21.54 5.14
CA ILE A 401 -0.65 20.21 4.91
C ILE A 401 -0.47 19.35 6.17
N CYS A 402 0.73 19.29 6.74
CA CYS A 402 1.00 18.56 7.99
C CYS A 402 0.14 19.08 9.17
N GLN A 403 -0.10 20.40 9.26
CA GLN A 403 -1.03 20.97 10.24
C GLN A 403 -2.48 20.51 10.04
N ALA A 404 -2.91 20.28 8.79
CA ALA A 404 -4.24 19.72 8.52
C ALA A 404 -4.38 18.28 9.03
N PHE A 405 -3.32 17.46 8.91
CA PHE A 405 -3.28 16.11 9.48
C PHE A 405 -3.30 16.13 11.02
N LEU A 406 -2.55 17.05 11.64
CA LEU A 406 -2.65 17.27 13.09
C LEU A 406 -4.06 17.69 13.52
N HIS A 407 -4.72 18.58 12.75
CA HIS A 407 -6.10 18.96 13.01
C HIS A 407 -7.03 17.76 12.91
N TYR A 408 -6.86 16.95 11.86
CA TYR A 408 -7.62 15.73 11.63
C TYR A 408 -7.51 14.76 12.82
N GLU A 409 -6.30 14.37 13.24
CA GLU A 409 -6.07 13.51 14.42
C GLU A 409 -6.74 14.07 15.69
N ASN A 410 -6.59 15.38 15.94
CA ASN A 410 -7.20 16.01 17.12
C ASN A 410 -8.73 16.02 17.06
N ARG A 411 -9.33 16.07 15.86
CA ARG A 411 -10.78 16.10 15.68
C ARG A 411 -11.42 14.73 15.82
N ILE A 412 -10.77 13.68 15.31
CA ILE A 412 -11.27 12.30 15.44
C ILE A 412 -10.89 11.67 16.78
N GLY A 413 -9.86 12.18 17.44
CA GLY A 413 -9.38 11.64 18.72
C GLY A 413 -8.63 10.32 18.58
N GLU A 414 -8.08 10.04 17.39
CA GLU A 414 -7.37 8.81 17.03
C GLU A 414 -5.98 9.13 16.48
N ASP A 415 -5.07 8.16 16.64
CA ASP A 415 -3.77 8.16 15.98
C ASP A 415 -3.93 7.48 14.61
N ILE A 416 -3.73 8.25 13.54
CA ILE A 416 -3.87 7.79 12.15
C ILE A 416 -2.64 6.98 11.68
N SER A 417 -1.59 6.93 12.48
CA SER A 417 -0.41 6.10 12.26
C SER A 417 -0.04 5.33 13.53
N PRO A 418 -0.93 4.42 13.97
CA PRO A 418 -0.80 3.70 15.23
C PRO A 418 0.48 2.86 15.27
N LEU A 419 0.87 2.44 16.48
CA LEU A 419 2.02 1.56 16.67
C LEU A 419 1.84 0.25 15.89
N GLU A 420 2.61 0.09 14.82
CA GLU A 420 2.76 -1.20 14.15
C GLU A 420 3.51 -2.15 15.08
N VAL A 421 2.84 -3.26 15.43
CA VAL A 421 3.43 -4.29 16.29
C VAL A 421 4.02 -5.37 15.39
N PRO A 422 5.34 -5.64 15.47
CA PRO A 422 5.92 -6.75 14.73
C PRO A 422 5.19 -8.07 15.11
N PRO A 423 4.85 -8.94 14.14
CA PRO A 423 4.00 -10.11 14.33
C PRO A 423 4.60 -11.11 15.31
N ALA A 424 5.92 -11.11 15.40
CA ALA A 424 6.73 -11.79 16.40
C ALA A 424 6.31 -11.54 17.87
N LEU A 425 5.60 -10.45 18.14
CA LEU A 425 5.32 -9.93 19.47
C LEU A 425 3.83 -9.85 19.77
N ASP A 426 2.98 -10.26 18.83
CA ASP A 426 1.55 -10.29 19.06
C ASP A 426 1.23 -11.45 20.01
N PHE A 427 0.92 -11.10 21.26
CA PHE A 427 0.53 -12.04 22.31
C PHE A 427 -0.69 -12.86 21.85
N PRO A 428 -0.78 -14.18 22.05
CA PRO A 428 0.17 -15.27 21.92
C PRO A 428 -0.24 -16.15 20.71
N SER A 429 0.13 -15.81 19.47
CA SER A 429 -0.09 -16.74 18.35
C SER A 429 1.17 -17.55 18.05
N ARG A 430 1.02 -18.87 18.19
CA ARG A 430 2.06 -19.88 17.97
C ARG A 430 2.47 -19.89 16.49
N THR A 431 3.69 -19.45 16.20
CA THR A 431 4.77 -20.15 15.45
C THR A 431 5.75 -19.11 14.94
N ASN A 432 7.03 -19.19 15.35
CA ASN A 432 8.15 -18.32 14.94
C ASN A 432 8.57 -18.49 13.46
N THR A 433 7.66 -18.93 12.62
CA THR A 433 7.86 -19.17 11.20
C THR A 433 6.61 -18.70 10.49
N LEU A 434 6.76 -17.68 9.65
CA LEU A 434 5.76 -17.36 8.64
C LEU A 434 5.57 -18.59 7.72
N PRO A 435 4.51 -18.65 6.91
CA PRO A 435 4.41 -19.66 5.87
C PRO A 435 5.72 -19.78 5.06
N GLY A 436 6.07 -20.98 4.59
CA GLY A 436 7.22 -21.19 3.70
C GLY A 436 8.62 -21.03 4.31
N ASP A 437 8.83 -21.49 5.55
CA ASP A 437 10.11 -21.48 6.28
C ASP A 437 10.73 -20.09 6.52
N LEU A 438 9.97 -19.01 6.30
CA LEU A 438 10.44 -17.65 6.55
C LEU A 438 10.45 -17.32 8.05
N CYS A 439 11.54 -16.70 8.49
CA CYS A 439 11.85 -16.26 9.82
C CYS A 439 11.71 -14.74 9.92
N ASN A 440 11.02 -14.29 10.96
CA ASN A 440 10.82 -12.88 11.28
C ASN A 440 11.37 -12.51 12.67
N VAL A 441 12.07 -13.44 13.34
CA VAL A 441 12.68 -13.22 14.66
C VAL A 441 14.07 -13.83 14.71
N ILE A 442 15.06 -13.01 15.03
CA ILE A 442 16.42 -13.46 15.33
C ILE A 442 16.70 -13.16 16.80
N ASN A 443 17.13 -14.17 17.54
CA ASN A 443 17.48 -14.03 18.95
C ASN A 443 19.00 -14.03 19.11
N TRP A 444 19.55 -12.96 19.67
CA TRP A 444 20.96 -12.88 20.08
C TRP A 444 21.04 -12.68 21.59
N HIS A 445 21.29 -13.77 22.29
CA HIS A 445 21.45 -13.79 23.74
C HIS A 445 22.90 -13.54 24.18
N THR A 446 23.88 -14.00 23.40
CA THR A 446 25.30 -13.76 23.66
C THR A 446 26.01 -13.16 22.44
N PRO A 447 27.08 -12.38 22.62
CA PRO A 447 27.77 -11.75 21.49
C PRO A 447 28.40 -12.74 20.50
N ASP A 448 28.60 -14.01 20.88
CA ASP A 448 29.12 -15.06 20.01
C ASP A 448 28.03 -15.70 19.12
N GLN A 449 26.75 -15.46 19.42
CA GLN A 449 25.62 -15.91 18.59
C GLN A 449 25.36 -14.99 17.39
N VAL A 450 26.01 -13.83 17.31
CA VAL A 450 25.86 -12.88 16.21
C VAL A 450 26.23 -13.57 14.90
N HIS A 451 25.22 -13.86 14.09
CA HIS A 451 25.40 -14.62 12.86
C HIS A 451 26.17 -13.81 11.81
N HIS A 452 26.93 -14.52 10.98
CA HIS A 452 27.47 -13.97 9.74
C HIS A 452 26.29 -13.70 8.76
N PRO A 453 26.29 -12.59 7.99
CA PRO A 453 25.18 -12.19 7.11
C PRO A 453 24.68 -13.28 6.16
N SER A 454 25.60 -14.12 5.67
CA SER A 454 25.29 -15.20 4.71
C SER A 454 24.40 -16.32 5.25
N ARG A 455 24.18 -16.42 6.58
CA ARG A 455 23.22 -17.38 7.16
C ARG A 455 21.81 -16.83 7.34
N LEU A 456 21.63 -15.52 7.14
CA LEU A 456 20.37 -14.83 7.40
C LEU A 456 19.51 -14.71 6.14
N ASN A 457 20.09 -14.56 4.96
CA ASN A 457 19.37 -14.14 3.77
C ASN A 457 18.31 -15.11 3.22
N ASP A 458 18.52 -16.43 3.33
CA ASP A 458 17.72 -17.40 2.58
C ASP A 458 16.30 -17.59 3.14
N SER A 459 16.13 -17.34 4.44
CA SER A 459 14.88 -17.59 5.15
C SER A 459 14.34 -16.34 5.83
N LEU A 460 14.85 -15.14 5.57
CA LEU A 460 14.32 -13.95 6.24
C LEU A 460 13.12 -13.34 5.54
N ALA A 461 12.15 -12.93 6.36
CA ALA A 461 11.07 -12.07 5.95
C ALA A 461 11.56 -10.63 5.72
N TYR A 462 10.84 -9.85 4.91
CA TYR A 462 11.17 -8.45 4.67
C TYR A 462 11.02 -7.61 5.95
N ALA A 463 10.18 -8.03 6.90
CA ALA A 463 10.08 -7.41 8.22
C ALA A 463 10.53 -8.41 9.28
N PHE A 464 11.50 -8.04 10.11
CA PHE A 464 11.94 -8.92 11.20
C PHE A 464 12.38 -8.14 12.45
N THR A 465 12.36 -8.87 13.56
CA THR A 465 12.78 -8.40 14.88
C THR A 465 14.11 -9.02 15.30
N LEU A 466 15.06 -8.19 15.72
CA LEU A 466 16.24 -8.59 16.49
C LEU A 466 15.92 -8.51 17.98
N SER A 467 15.85 -9.65 18.66
CA SER A 467 15.71 -9.70 20.11
C SER A 467 17.09 -9.79 20.76
N LEU A 468 17.46 -8.75 21.51
CA LEU A 468 18.80 -8.57 22.05
C LEU A 468 18.82 -8.74 23.57
N SER A 469 19.80 -9.49 24.09
CA SER A 469 20.16 -9.37 25.50
C SER A 469 20.88 -8.06 25.78
N ARG A 470 20.97 -7.69 27.07
CA ARG A 470 21.72 -6.50 27.49
C ARG A 470 23.21 -6.60 27.16
N GLU A 471 23.78 -7.81 27.19
CA GLU A 471 25.19 -8.05 26.83
C GLU A 471 25.44 -7.76 25.34
N VAL A 472 24.58 -8.25 24.46
CA VAL A 472 24.69 -8.02 23.01
C VAL A 472 24.46 -6.55 22.65
N LEU A 473 23.46 -5.91 23.28
CA LEU A 473 23.16 -4.50 23.06
C LEU A 473 24.37 -3.60 23.36
N ARG A 474 25.17 -3.94 24.38
CA ARG A 474 26.35 -3.18 24.81
C ARG A 474 27.59 -3.39 23.93
N GLU A 475 27.56 -4.33 22.99
CA GLU A 475 28.67 -4.62 22.08
C GLU A 475 28.30 -4.39 20.59
N PRO A 476 27.88 -3.18 20.18
CA PRO A 476 27.45 -2.89 18.81
C PRO A 476 28.51 -3.17 17.75
N THR A 477 29.79 -3.11 18.11
CA THR A 477 30.92 -3.42 17.20
C THR A 477 30.93 -4.86 16.70
N ARG A 478 30.28 -5.79 17.42
CA ARG A 478 30.18 -7.19 17.00
C ARG A 478 29.07 -7.46 15.99
N TRP A 479 27.97 -6.69 16.01
CA TRP A 479 26.78 -7.00 15.20
C TRP A 479 26.38 -5.94 14.18
N PHE A 480 26.75 -4.67 14.38
CA PHE A 480 26.53 -3.64 13.37
C PHE A 480 27.15 -4.00 12.00
N PRO A 481 28.39 -4.54 11.90
CA PRO A 481 28.94 -4.90 10.60
C PRO A 481 28.08 -5.93 9.84
N SER A 482 27.61 -6.96 10.54
CA SER A 482 26.71 -7.96 9.95
C SER A 482 25.40 -7.34 9.48
N LEU A 483 24.81 -6.48 10.32
CA LEU A 483 23.56 -5.82 9.99
C LEU A 483 23.69 -4.84 8.81
N ARG A 484 24.79 -4.08 8.73
CA ARG A 484 25.07 -3.19 7.57
C ARG A 484 25.14 -4.00 6.28
N GLU A 485 25.82 -5.14 6.31
CA GLU A 485 25.94 -5.98 5.12
C GLU A 485 24.59 -6.56 4.71
N TYR A 486 23.79 -7.02 5.68
CA TYR A 486 22.43 -7.49 5.41
C TYR A 486 21.55 -6.39 4.78
N LEU A 487 21.53 -5.17 5.34
CA LEU A 487 20.68 -4.07 4.85
C LEU A 487 21.12 -3.55 3.47
N LYS A 488 22.40 -3.67 3.10
CA LYS A 488 22.85 -3.39 1.73
C LYS A 488 22.26 -4.37 0.71
N GLN A 489 22.11 -5.62 1.11
CA GLN A 489 21.57 -6.70 0.28
C GLN A 489 20.03 -6.74 0.30
N ASN A 490 19.42 -6.19 1.35
CA ASN A 490 17.98 -6.12 1.57
C ASN A 490 17.52 -4.68 1.93
N PRO A 491 17.67 -3.70 1.02
CA PRO A 491 17.43 -2.29 1.33
C PRO A 491 15.96 -1.95 1.61
N PHE A 492 15.01 -2.85 1.29
CA PHE A 492 13.59 -2.69 1.60
C PHE A 492 13.17 -3.48 2.85
N THR A 493 14.13 -3.80 3.73
CA THR A 493 13.84 -4.45 5.00
C THR A 493 13.23 -3.48 6.00
N LEU A 494 12.18 -3.92 6.68
CA LEU A 494 11.69 -3.29 7.91
C LEU A 494 12.33 -3.97 9.11
N LEU A 495 13.07 -3.22 9.91
CA LEU A 495 13.85 -3.74 11.03
C LEU A 495 13.27 -3.27 12.35
N SER A 496 13.04 -4.20 13.27
CA SER A 496 12.71 -3.88 14.64
C SER A 496 13.77 -4.42 15.60
N ILE A 497 14.03 -3.72 16.71
CA ILE A 497 14.89 -4.17 17.79
C ILE A 497 14.04 -4.27 19.06
N GLU A 498 13.94 -5.49 19.61
CA GLU A 498 13.45 -5.70 20.97
C GLU A 498 14.60 -5.51 21.94
N ALA A 499 14.57 -4.40 22.67
CA ALA A 499 15.54 -4.12 23.72
C ALA A 499 15.00 -4.58 25.10
N PRO A 500 15.87 -5.01 26.04
CA PRO A 500 15.46 -5.35 27.39
C PRO A 500 14.71 -4.18 28.07
N TYR A 501 13.70 -4.48 28.87
CA TYR A 501 12.83 -3.45 29.45
C TYR A 501 13.52 -2.50 30.44
N ASP A 502 14.66 -2.89 30.98
CA ASP A 502 15.45 -2.17 31.96
C ASP A 502 16.57 -1.30 31.33
N VAL A 503 16.60 -1.21 30.00
CA VAL A 503 17.55 -0.33 29.29
C VAL A 503 17.09 1.11 29.32
N PHE A 504 18.06 2.00 29.40
CA PHE A 504 17.83 3.43 29.30
C PHE A 504 18.08 3.94 27.88
N PRO A 505 17.51 5.09 27.50
CA PRO A 505 17.62 5.64 26.15
C PRO A 505 19.06 5.89 25.70
N GLU A 506 19.93 6.25 26.65
CA GLU A 506 21.34 6.50 26.38
C GLU A 506 22.04 5.22 25.91
N GLU A 507 21.65 4.05 26.44
CA GLU A 507 22.12 2.73 26.00
C GLU A 507 21.65 2.38 24.57
N LEU A 508 20.57 3.02 24.09
CA LEU A 508 20.05 2.85 22.73
C LEU A 508 20.68 3.82 21.71
N THR A 509 21.44 4.81 22.17
CA THR A 509 22.09 5.82 21.30
C THR A 509 22.85 5.21 20.13
N PRO A 510 23.66 4.15 20.30
CA PRO A 510 24.35 3.52 19.17
C PRO A 510 23.40 2.97 18.10
N CYS A 511 22.26 2.39 18.50
CA CYS A 511 21.25 1.86 17.58
C CYS A 511 20.58 2.99 16.79
N TRP A 512 20.29 4.10 17.44
CA TRP A 512 19.73 5.28 16.76
C TRP A 512 20.73 5.95 15.83
N GLN A 513 22.01 6.03 16.21
CA GLN A 513 23.08 6.50 15.33
C GLN A 513 23.20 5.60 14.10
N PHE A 514 23.18 4.29 14.28
CA PHE A 514 23.16 3.31 13.19
C PHE A 514 21.99 3.55 12.22
N ALA A 515 20.77 3.73 12.74
CA ALA A 515 19.58 3.98 11.92
C ALA A 515 19.69 5.28 11.11
N ARG A 516 20.29 6.33 11.70
CA ARG A 516 20.52 7.62 11.03
C ARG A 516 21.53 7.57 9.90
N GLU A 517 22.44 6.60 9.92
CA GLU A 517 23.44 6.41 8.86
C GLU A 517 22.88 5.66 7.65
N GLN A 518 21.70 5.05 7.76
CA GLN A 518 21.09 4.34 6.64
C GLN A 518 20.42 5.32 5.65
N PRO A 519 20.41 5.01 4.35
CA PRO A 519 19.61 5.75 3.37
C PRO A 519 18.13 5.81 3.78
N GLN A 520 17.45 6.88 3.38
CA GLN A 520 16.02 7.04 3.69
C GLN A 520 15.19 5.96 2.98
N HIS A 521 14.58 5.09 3.77
CA HIS A 521 13.66 4.05 3.32
C HIS A 521 12.38 4.69 2.73
N PRO A 522 11.74 4.10 1.70
CA PRO A 522 10.52 4.65 1.11
C PRO A 522 9.38 4.90 2.11
N LEU A 523 9.19 3.98 3.07
CA LEU A 523 8.18 4.15 4.14
C LEU A 523 8.48 5.29 5.13
N ASP A 524 9.69 5.87 5.11
CA ASP A 524 10.07 7.00 5.95
C ASP A 524 9.94 8.34 5.20
N ARG A 525 9.27 8.35 4.04
CA ARG A 525 9.05 9.52 3.17
C ARG A 525 7.62 10.03 3.26
N ASP A 526 7.02 9.96 4.44
CA ASP A 526 5.71 10.54 4.70
C ASP A 526 5.84 11.71 5.70
N TYR A 527 5.53 12.92 5.23
CA TYR A 527 5.58 14.12 6.06
C TYR A 527 4.22 14.46 6.68
N THR A 528 3.18 13.70 6.34
CA THR A 528 1.81 13.88 6.80
C THR A 528 1.48 13.07 8.04
N VAL A 529 2.41 12.22 8.48
CA VAL A 529 2.38 11.53 9.76
C VAL A 529 3.13 12.36 10.81
N PRO A 530 2.44 13.16 11.64
CA PRO A 530 3.09 14.19 12.45
C PRO A 530 3.85 13.63 13.66
N HIS A 531 3.57 12.39 14.05
CA HIS A 531 4.05 11.78 15.29
C HIS A 531 4.99 10.59 15.09
N THR A 532 5.01 9.95 13.92
CA THR A 532 5.79 8.72 13.65
C THR A 532 6.42 8.69 12.25
N PRO A 533 7.31 9.64 11.91
CA PRO A 533 7.86 9.76 10.55
C PRO A 533 8.80 8.62 10.13
N TYR A 534 9.31 7.82 11.08
CA TYR A 534 10.20 6.69 10.79
C TYR A 534 9.54 5.38 11.16
N ARG A 535 9.17 4.64 10.11
CA ARG A 535 8.50 3.35 10.18
C ARG A 535 9.45 2.22 9.80
N SER A 536 10.51 2.44 9.04
CA SER A 536 11.41 1.36 8.60
C SER A 536 12.30 0.75 9.70
N PHE A 537 12.56 1.51 10.77
CA PHE A 537 13.40 1.10 11.90
C PHE A 537 12.72 1.42 13.21
N LEU A 538 12.39 0.40 14.01
CA LEU A 538 11.73 0.53 15.29
C LEU A 538 12.61 -0.02 16.42
N ILE A 539 12.65 0.65 17.56
CA ILE A 539 13.12 0.06 18.82
C ILE A 539 11.95 0.05 19.78
N PHE A 540 11.68 -1.11 20.37
CA PHE A 540 10.60 -1.27 21.33
C PHE A 540 11.06 -2.15 22.49
N SER A 541 10.27 -2.15 23.56
CA SER A 541 10.46 -3.02 24.71
C SER A 541 9.11 -3.50 25.22
N ARG A 542 9.10 -4.67 25.89
CA ARG A 542 7.92 -5.21 26.54
C ARG A 542 8.21 -5.68 27.96
N HIS A 543 7.25 -5.46 28.86
CA HIS A 543 7.32 -5.93 30.23
C HIS A 543 5.93 -5.98 30.85
N GLN A 544 5.57 -7.11 31.47
CA GLN A 544 4.32 -7.26 32.25
C GLN A 544 3.06 -6.76 31.51
N GLY A 545 2.88 -7.16 30.24
CA GLY A 545 1.70 -6.76 29.44
C GLY A 545 1.75 -5.34 28.87
N LEU A 546 2.83 -4.59 29.12
CA LEU A 546 3.12 -3.31 28.49
C LEU A 546 4.05 -3.52 27.29
N LEU A 547 3.71 -2.94 26.14
CA LEU A 547 4.58 -2.80 24.97
C LEU A 547 4.74 -1.32 24.65
N TRP A 548 5.96 -0.83 24.44
CA TRP A 548 6.18 0.56 24.07
C TRP A 548 7.27 0.71 23.02
N LYS A 549 7.08 1.68 22.14
CA LYS A 549 8.08 2.16 21.17
C LYS A 549 8.92 3.24 21.82
N TRP A 550 10.23 3.10 21.73
CA TRP A 550 11.16 4.14 22.14
C TRP A 550 11.08 5.32 21.16
N PRO A 551 11.01 6.57 21.67
CA PRO A 551 11.02 7.75 20.81
C PRO A 551 12.25 7.76 19.93
N ASP A 552 12.06 7.94 18.62
CA ASP A 552 13.16 8.07 17.70
C ASP A 552 13.79 9.45 17.88
N PRO A 553 15.10 9.56 18.18
CA PRO A 553 15.76 10.86 18.27
C PRO A 553 15.57 11.70 17.00
N ARG A 554 15.38 11.07 15.83
CA ARG A 554 15.05 11.73 14.56
C ARG A 554 13.73 12.49 14.59
N GLU A 555 12.77 12.14 15.46
CA GLU A 555 11.53 12.92 15.67
C GLU A 555 11.83 14.34 16.18
N SER A 556 12.98 14.53 16.83
CA SER A 556 13.43 15.86 17.29
C SER A 556 14.15 16.67 16.20
N PHE A 557 14.35 16.10 15.01
CA PHE A 557 14.99 16.76 13.87
C PHE A 557 13.96 16.99 12.76
N PRO A 558 13.87 18.20 12.21
CA PRO A 558 12.95 18.46 11.12
C PRO A 558 13.28 17.59 9.90
N LEU A 559 12.28 16.85 9.39
CA LEU A 559 12.32 16.22 8.08
C LEU A 559 12.54 17.31 7.03
N ARG A 560 13.52 17.11 6.16
CA ARG A 560 13.83 18.04 5.06
C ARG A 560 13.31 17.46 3.77
N LEU A 561 12.34 18.15 3.18
CA LEU A 561 11.77 17.76 1.90
C LEU A 561 12.71 18.15 0.75
N PRO A 562 12.58 17.50 -0.43
CA PRO A 562 13.43 17.76 -1.59
C PRO A 562 13.45 19.23 -2.05
N ASP A 563 12.38 19.98 -1.77
CA ASP A 563 12.26 21.41 -2.09
C ASP A 563 12.75 22.35 -0.98
N GLY A 564 13.38 21.80 0.06
CA GLY A 564 14.01 22.54 1.15
C GLY A 564 13.09 22.88 2.33
N GLN A 565 11.79 22.57 2.24
CA GLN A 565 10.86 22.74 3.35
C GLN A 565 11.25 21.84 4.53
N LYS A 566 10.96 22.32 5.74
CA LYS A 566 11.25 21.62 7.00
C LYS A 566 9.95 21.27 7.70
N ILE A 567 9.77 20.00 8.03
CA ILE A 567 8.62 19.49 8.76
C ILE A 567 9.10 19.02 10.11
N SER A 568 8.61 19.65 11.18
CA SER A 568 8.98 19.30 12.54
C SER A 568 7.95 18.32 13.11
N SER A 569 8.42 17.20 13.62
CA SER A 569 7.60 16.28 14.41
C SER A 569 7.76 16.59 15.90
N ARG A 570 6.82 16.12 16.71
CA ARG A 570 7.00 16.08 18.17
C ARG A 570 7.47 14.68 18.55
N PRO A 571 8.41 14.54 19.49
CA PRO A 571 8.78 13.22 19.98
C PRO A 571 7.59 12.59 20.71
N VAL A 572 7.23 11.36 20.33
CA VAL A 572 6.12 10.62 20.92
C VAL A 572 6.58 9.22 21.33
N CYS A 573 6.21 8.81 22.54
CA CYS A 573 6.33 7.41 22.96
C CYS A 573 4.97 6.74 22.80
N LEU A 574 4.87 5.79 21.88
CA LEU A 574 3.66 5.01 21.68
C LEU A 574 3.65 3.81 22.61
N VAL A 575 2.53 3.57 23.28
CA VAL A 575 2.38 2.51 24.28
C VAL A 575 1.10 1.74 24.03
N LYS A 576 1.19 0.41 24.04
CA LYS A 576 0.06 -0.53 24.03
C LYS A 576 0.02 -1.26 25.38
N THR A 577 -1.13 -1.24 26.04
CA THR A 577 -1.34 -1.83 27.38
C THR A 577 -2.67 -2.57 27.44
N SER A 578 -2.73 -3.68 28.17
CA SER A 578 -3.98 -4.39 28.47
C SER A 578 -4.79 -3.73 29.60
N GLU A 579 -4.18 -2.89 30.43
CA GLU A 579 -4.78 -2.35 31.66
C GLU A 579 -5.46 -0.99 31.48
N LYS A 580 -5.62 -0.50 30.23
CA LYS A 580 -6.12 0.84 29.85
C LYS A 580 -5.44 2.02 30.59
N THR A 581 -4.36 1.76 31.33
CA THR A 581 -3.60 2.69 32.15
C THR A 581 -2.11 2.38 32.05
N LEU A 582 -1.27 3.38 32.31
CA LEU A 582 0.18 3.21 32.34
C LEU A 582 0.66 2.86 33.75
N PRO A 583 1.51 1.82 33.92
CA PRO A 583 1.94 1.39 35.23
C PRO A 583 2.91 2.40 35.86
N GLN A 584 2.87 2.52 37.20
CA GLN A 584 3.70 3.50 37.94
C GLN A 584 5.20 3.34 37.70
N TRP A 585 5.68 2.11 37.51
CA TRP A 585 7.09 1.86 37.21
C TRP A 585 7.51 2.49 35.87
N PHE A 586 6.63 2.47 34.86
CA PHE A 586 6.90 3.05 33.55
C PHE A 586 6.89 4.58 33.63
N LEU A 587 5.92 5.16 34.35
CA LEU A 587 5.90 6.61 34.61
C LEU A 587 7.16 7.07 35.35
N LYS A 588 7.60 6.31 36.36
CA LYS A 588 8.85 6.57 37.07
C LYS A 588 10.05 6.48 36.12
N HIS A 589 10.09 5.47 35.27
CA HIS A 589 11.14 5.30 34.26
C HIS A 589 11.18 6.48 33.28
N MET A 590 10.02 6.94 32.79
CA MET A 590 9.93 8.12 31.91
C MET A 590 10.29 9.43 32.64
N SER A 591 9.94 9.58 33.92
CA SER A 591 10.30 10.77 34.71
C SER A 591 11.79 10.88 35.00
N GLN A 592 12.53 9.75 34.97
CA GLN A 592 13.99 9.77 35.06
C GLN A 592 14.64 10.28 33.77
N ARG A 593 13.89 10.31 32.67
CA ARG A 593 14.37 10.65 31.33
C ARG A 593 14.09 12.10 30.94
N TYR A 594 12.94 12.65 31.33
CA TYR A 594 12.53 13.99 30.92
C TYR A 594 12.45 14.93 32.11
N ASP A 595 13.00 16.14 31.95
CA ASP A 595 12.93 17.21 32.96
C ASP A 595 11.48 17.53 33.37
N SER A 596 10.52 17.23 32.50
CA SER A 596 9.08 17.21 32.79
C SER A 596 8.45 16.01 32.09
N LEU A 597 7.50 15.33 32.75
CA LEU A 597 6.78 14.22 32.12
C LEU A 597 6.08 14.73 30.85
N PRO A 598 6.23 14.02 29.71
CA PRO A 598 5.50 14.39 28.50
C PRO A 598 3.99 14.29 28.72
N GLU A 599 3.23 15.04 27.93
CA GLU A 599 1.77 14.91 27.88
C GLU A 599 1.42 13.46 27.51
N ILE A 600 0.62 12.79 28.36
CA ILE A 600 0.15 11.43 28.11
C ILE A 600 -1.25 11.53 27.52
N LYS A 601 -1.38 11.17 26.25
CA LYS A 601 -2.66 10.97 25.59
C LYS A 601 -2.95 9.48 25.52
N ILE A 602 -4.15 9.08 25.92
CA ILE A 602 -4.63 7.70 25.81
C ILE A 602 -5.53 7.65 24.58
N TRP A 603 -5.13 6.88 23.58
CA TRP A 603 -5.95 6.58 22.42
C TRP A 603 -6.60 5.21 22.62
N LEU A 604 -7.93 5.19 22.62
CA LEU A 604 -8.71 3.96 22.58
C LEU A 604 -9.09 3.74 21.12
N ARG A 605 -8.97 2.51 20.61
CA ARG A 605 -9.52 2.20 19.28
C ARG A 605 -11.05 2.34 19.34
N PRO A 606 -11.73 2.82 18.29
CA PRO A 606 -13.20 2.84 18.23
C PRO A 606 -13.85 1.47 18.42
N GLU A 607 -13.07 0.42 18.20
CA GLU A 607 -13.45 -0.98 18.30
C GLU A 607 -13.36 -1.53 19.75
N ASP A 608 -13.04 -0.68 20.73
CA ASP A 608 -13.09 -0.94 22.19
C ASP A 608 -14.24 -0.21 22.91
#